data_AF-A0A1Y3QZR9-F1
#
_entry.id   AF-A0A1Y3QZR9-F1
#
_cell.length_a   1.000
_cell.length_b   1.000
_cell.length_c   1.000
_cell.angle_alpha   90.00
_cell.angle_beta   90.00
_cell.angle_gamma   90.00
#
_symmetry.space_group_name_H-M   'P 1'
#
loop_
_entity.id
_entity.type
_entity.pdbx_description
1 polymer ?
#
loop_
_entity_poly.entity_id
_entity_poly.type
_entity_poly.pdbx_seq_one_letter_code
_entity_poly.pdbx_strand_id
1 'polypeptide(L)'
;MVFTGCINEDDTYKKLQPVQQGINIYNWTSSQYSMATEQANIGMRMAMLVAEADKQGVEKLEDVKIEGVSIKSKLLGTSSTIEKTTTGYKITFNPAYMDMDGYSREGAVLIDTGEAPLLEEAVAGKVWTVTFDEKLVLTATNGNASVKASLVGGSTQLYNDENGAYAISIANQACYLDSGSNFTSNWGGRMTLKPENMNFTYSDCVGEKFVVKEGLLYGPSFYTMDNATHLELSMTLSNVEYYTKSSIREGKIEAMMTGGYDFTAFPSPKVTVQYAVSADGKKLLTTITYNGNTVTI
;
A
#
# COMPACT_ATOMS: atom_id res chain seq x y z
N MET A 1 -22.78 -35.29 -31.09
CA MET A 1 -23.62 -34.43 -30.24
C MET A 1 -23.45 -34.94 -28.82
N VAL A 2 -22.60 -34.27 -28.04
CA VAL A 2 -22.38 -34.58 -26.62
C VAL A 2 -22.77 -33.32 -25.86
N PHE A 3 -24.04 -33.27 -25.46
CA PHE A 3 -24.54 -32.34 -24.44
C PHE A 3 -24.09 -32.90 -23.09
N THR A 4 -22.92 -32.49 -22.62
CA THR A 4 -22.53 -32.69 -21.22
C THR A 4 -23.18 -31.60 -20.39
N GLY A 5 -24.11 -31.98 -19.53
CA GLY A 5 -24.41 -31.20 -18.33
C GLY A 5 -23.13 -30.89 -17.54
N CYS A 6 -23.20 -29.81 -16.77
CA CYS A 6 -22.11 -29.18 -16.00
C CYS A 6 -21.28 -28.13 -16.76
N ILE A 7 -21.93 -27.15 -17.39
CA ILE A 7 -21.42 -25.79 -17.19
C ILE A 7 -21.89 -25.44 -15.78
N ASN A 8 -21.02 -25.61 -14.78
CA ASN A 8 -21.29 -25.00 -13.48
C ASN A 8 -21.42 -23.50 -13.77
N GLU A 9 -22.63 -22.94 -13.67
CA GLU A 9 -22.78 -21.48 -13.60
C GLU A 9 -21.85 -21.01 -12.48
N ASP A 10 -20.95 -20.08 -12.80
CA ASP A 10 -20.14 -19.41 -11.79
C ASP A 10 -21.04 -18.48 -10.99
N ASP A 11 -21.74 -19.06 -10.01
CA ASP A 11 -22.70 -18.39 -9.13
C ASP A 11 -22.02 -17.56 -8.03
N THR A 12 -20.71 -17.32 -8.13
CA THR A 12 -19.96 -16.52 -7.16
C THR A 12 -20.57 -15.12 -7.00
N TYR A 13 -21.05 -14.51 -8.09
CA TYR A 13 -21.76 -13.23 -8.01
C TYR A 13 -23.03 -13.32 -7.14
N LYS A 14 -23.85 -14.37 -7.30
CA LYS A 14 -25.06 -14.60 -6.48
C LYS A 14 -24.69 -14.74 -5.00
N LYS A 15 -23.58 -15.43 -4.69
CA LYS A 15 -23.08 -15.58 -3.32
C LYS A 15 -22.63 -14.26 -2.70
N LEU A 16 -22.07 -13.35 -3.49
CA LEU A 16 -21.56 -12.06 -3.00
C LEU A 16 -22.63 -10.98 -2.88
N GLN A 17 -23.82 -11.15 -3.47
CA GLN A 17 -24.91 -10.16 -3.41
C GLN A 17 -25.22 -9.64 -2.00
N PRO A 18 -25.32 -10.49 -0.94
CA PRO A 18 -25.63 -10.01 0.41
C PRO A 18 -24.56 -9.09 1.02
N VAL A 19 -23.33 -9.16 0.50
CA VAL A 19 -22.18 -8.39 0.99
C VAL A 19 -21.66 -7.38 -0.04
N GLN A 20 -22.37 -7.19 -1.16
CA GLN A 20 -21.92 -6.36 -2.30
C GLN A 20 -21.61 -4.92 -1.90
N GLN A 21 -22.44 -4.31 -1.05
CA GLN A 21 -22.17 -2.96 -0.57
C GLN A 21 -20.96 -2.90 0.36
N GLY A 22 -20.75 -3.93 1.17
CA GLY A 22 -19.52 -4.09 1.93
C GLY A 22 -18.28 -4.15 1.03
N ILE A 23 -18.35 -4.89 -0.09
CA ILE A 23 -17.27 -4.96 -1.08
C ILE A 23 -16.96 -3.57 -1.66
N ASN A 24 -17.97 -2.75 -1.93
CA ASN A 24 -17.77 -1.38 -2.41
C ASN A 24 -17.01 -0.52 -1.38
N ILE A 25 -17.40 -0.59 -0.09
CA ILE A 25 -16.67 0.10 1.00
C ILE A 25 -15.22 -0.36 1.03
N TYR A 26 -14.99 -1.68 1.00
CA TYR A 26 -13.65 -2.24 1.01
C TYR A 26 -12.80 -1.74 -0.17
N ASN A 27 -13.36 -1.72 -1.38
CA ASN A 27 -12.65 -1.30 -2.58
C ASN A 27 -12.28 0.19 -2.56
N TRP A 28 -13.21 1.07 -2.19
CA TRP A 28 -12.94 2.50 -2.06
C TRP A 28 -11.90 2.79 -0.97
N THR A 29 -12.02 2.10 0.16
CA THR A 29 -11.07 2.26 1.27
C THR A 29 -9.69 1.72 0.88
N SER A 30 -9.61 0.60 0.14
CA SER A 30 -8.35 -0.02 -0.28
C SER A 30 -7.60 0.80 -1.33
N SER A 31 -8.30 1.40 -2.29
CA SER A 31 -7.67 2.27 -3.29
C SER A 31 -7.12 3.53 -2.62
N GLN A 32 -7.90 4.16 -1.74
CA GLN A 32 -7.46 5.32 -0.97
C GLN A 32 -6.29 4.99 -0.04
N TYR A 33 -6.33 3.84 0.64
CA TYR A 33 -5.23 3.31 1.44
C TYR A 33 -3.95 3.17 0.60
N SER A 34 -4.05 2.55 -0.58
CA SER A 34 -2.91 2.37 -1.47
C SER A 34 -2.23 3.69 -1.82
N MET A 35 -3.01 4.75 -2.09
CA MET A 35 -2.45 6.07 -2.37
C MET A 35 -1.82 6.70 -1.12
N ALA A 36 -2.48 6.61 0.03
CA ALA A 36 -1.99 7.18 1.28
C ALA A 36 -0.68 6.53 1.76
N THR A 37 -0.45 5.26 1.43
CA THR A 37 0.76 4.54 1.83
C THR A 37 1.93 4.65 0.86
N GLU A 38 1.81 5.42 -0.22
CA GLU A 38 2.82 5.39 -1.29
C GLU A 38 4.20 5.93 -0.84
N GLN A 39 4.23 6.98 -0.02
CA GLN A 39 5.47 7.45 0.60
C GLN A 39 6.10 6.39 1.50
N ALA A 40 5.29 5.67 2.30
CA ALA A 40 5.78 4.57 3.13
C ALA A 40 6.38 3.46 2.27
N ASN A 41 5.68 3.06 1.21
CA ASN A 41 6.14 2.02 0.28
C ASN A 41 7.51 2.40 -0.34
N ILE A 42 7.64 3.61 -0.87
CA ILE A 42 8.90 4.10 -1.46
C ILE A 42 10.01 4.20 -0.40
N GLY A 43 9.71 4.75 0.78
CA GLY A 43 10.66 4.90 1.88
C GLY A 43 11.21 3.57 2.38
N MET A 44 10.35 2.58 2.60
CA MET A 44 10.79 1.24 2.99
C MET A 44 11.66 0.62 1.90
N ARG A 45 11.25 0.69 0.62
CA ARG A 45 12.06 0.17 -0.49
C ARG A 45 13.44 0.85 -0.60
N MET A 46 13.51 2.15 -0.32
CA MET A 46 14.79 2.85 -0.24
C MET A 46 15.63 2.34 0.93
N ALA A 47 15.05 2.19 2.12
CA ALA A 47 15.75 1.65 3.29
C ALA A 47 16.33 0.26 3.01
N MET A 48 15.59 -0.60 2.30
CA MET A 48 16.04 -1.93 1.91
C MET A 48 17.21 -1.89 0.93
N LEU A 49 17.18 -0.96 -0.04
CA LEU A 49 18.27 -0.76 -0.99
C LEU A 49 19.55 -0.26 -0.29
N VAL A 50 19.40 0.70 0.65
CA VAL A 50 20.54 1.25 1.40
C VAL A 50 21.14 0.20 2.32
N ALA A 51 20.33 -0.58 3.04
CA ALA A 51 20.80 -1.66 3.88
C ALA A 51 21.54 -2.73 3.07
N GLU A 52 21.04 -3.09 1.89
CA GLU A 52 21.72 -4.02 1.00
C GLU A 52 23.05 -3.45 0.46
N ALA A 53 23.09 -2.16 0.14
CA ALA A 53 24.32 -1.49 -0.29
C ALA A 53 25.41 -1.52 0.79
N ASP A 54 25.02 -1.22 2.04
CA ASP A 54 25.90 -1.26 3.20
C ASP A 54 26.46 -2.67 3.43
N LYS A 55 25.58 -3.69 3.42
CA LYS A 55 25.98 -5.10 3.54
C LYS A 55 26.97 -5.53 2.46
N GLN A 56 26.81 -5.05 1.23
CA GLN A 56 27.71 -5.37 0.12
C GLN A 56 28.98 -4.50 0.10
N GLY A 57 29.07 -3.45 0.91
CA GLY A 57 30.17 -2.49 0.92
C GLY A 57 30.25 -1.64 -0.36
N VAL A 58 29.12 -1.37 -1.01
CA VAL A 58 29.04 -0.60 -2.26
C VAL A 58 28.52 0.81 -2.00
N GLU A 59 29.25 1.82 -2.46
CA GLU A 59 28.85 3.23 -2.26
C GLU A 59 27.74 3.68 -3.21
N LYS A 60 27.72 3.13 -4.43
CA LYS A 60 26.74 3.47 -5.46
C LYS A 60 25.58 2.50 -5.40
N LEU A 61 24.38 3.03 -5.13
CA LEU A 61 23.16 2.24 -5.03
C LEU A 61 22.78 1.54 -6.36
N GLU A 62 23.23 2.08 -7.49
CA GLU A 62 23.04 1.46 -8.82
C GLU A 62 23.88 0.19 -9.01
N ASP A 63 24.95 0.02 -8.22
CA ASP A 63 25.84 -1.13 -8.30
C ASP A 63 25.35 -2.31 -7.42
N VAL A 64 24.32 -2.10 -6.58
CA VAL A 64 23.73 -3.15 -5.74
C VAL A 64 23.09 -4.23 -6.62
N LYS A 65 23.65 -5.45 -6.57
CA LYS A 65 23.20 -6.58 -7.36
C LYS A 65 23.16 -7.85 -6.52
N ILE A 66 22.16 -8.70 -6.80
CA ILE A 66 22.11 -10.08 -6.29
C ILE A 66 21.94 -10.98 -7.50
N GLU A 67 22.84 -11.97 -7.63
CA GLU A 67 22.86 -12.88 -8.78
C GLU A 67 22.86 -12.15 -10.15
N GLY A 68 23.54 -10.99 -10.21
CA GLY A 68 23.62 -10.15 -11.40
C GLY A 68 22.40 -9.25 -11.67
N VAL A 69 21.36 -9.32 -10.84
CA VAL A 69 20.12 -8.55 -11.00
C VAL A 69 20.18 -7.24 -10.19
N SER A 70 19.86 -6.13 -10.84
CA SER A 70 19.79 -4.80 -10.18
C SER A 70 18.66 -4.75 -9.15
N ILE A 71 19.03 -4.54 -7.88
CA ILE A 71 18.07 -4.43 -6.77
C ILE A 71 17.34 -3.10 -6.79
N LYS A 72 18.04 -2.01 -7.12
CA LYS A 72 17.42 -0.70 -7.37
C LYS A 72 16.28 -0.81 -8.38
N SER A 73 16.52 -1.46 -9.52
CA SER A 73 15.51 -1.57 -10.58
C SER A 73 14.30 -2.42 -10.15
N LYS A 74 14.51 -3.45 -9.32
CA LYS A 74 13.42 -4.24 -8.74
C LYS A 74 12.57 -3.43 -7.77
N LEU A 75 13.19 -2.67 -6.89
CA LEU A 75 12.51 -1.96 -5.80
C LEU A 75 11.86 -0.65 -6.30
N LEU A 76 12.59 0.15 -7.06
CA LEU A 76 12.23 1.53 -7.40
C LEU A 76 12.00 1.74 -8.90
N GLY A 77 11.99 0.67 -9.69
CA GLY A 77 11.77 0.74 -11.14
C GLY A 77 13.04 1.04 -11.94
N THR A 78 13.06 0.56 -13.19
CA THR A 78 14.22 0.67 -14.09
C THR A 78 14.51 2.12 -14.48
N SER A 79 13.48 2.94 -14.66
CA SER A 79 13.59 4.32 -15.15
C SER A 79 13.80 5.37 -14.06
N SER A 80 13.77 4.99 -12.78
CA SER A 80 14.03 5.94 -11.70
C SER A 80 15.50 6.36 -11.63
N THR A 81 15.80 7.42 -10.89
CA THR A 81 17.17 7.84 -10.57
C THR A 81 17.23 8.20 -9.09
N ILE A 82 18.40 8.02 -8.48
CA ILE A 82 18.63 8.33 -7.07
C ILE A 82 19.78 9.32 -6.96
N GLU A 83 19.54 10.43 -6.29
CA GLU A 83 20.52 11.45 -5.97
C GLU A 83 20.70 11.53 -4.45
N LYS A 84 21.95 11.57 -3.97
CA LYS A 84 22.23 11.82 -2.56
C LYS A 84 22.05 13.31 -2.27
N THR A 85 21.27 13.64 -1.25
CA THR A 85 21.08 15.02 -0.77
C THR A 85 21.93 15.26 0.47
N THR A 86 21.86 16.46 1.04
CA THR A 86 22.56 16.78 2.30
C THR A 86 22.07 15.92 3.47
N THR A 87 20.77 15.60 3.52
CA THR A 87 20.15 14.89 4.66
C THR A 87 19.66 13.47 4.33
N GLY A 88 19.72 13.06 3.06
CA GLY A 88 19.34 11.73 2.63
C GLY A 88 19.35 11.57 1.11
N TYR A 89 18.19 11.42 0.49
CA TYR A 89 18.05 11.03 -0.91
C TYR A 89 16.90 11.73 -1.61
N LYS A 90 17.04 11.91 -2.92
CA LYS A 90 15.96 12.26 -3.84
C LYS A 90 15.81 11.14 -4.85
N ILE A 91 14.60 10.63 -5.00
CA ILE A 91 14.26 9.62 -6.02
C ILE A 91 13.38 10.29 -7.06
N THR A 92 13.82 10.30 -8.32
CA THR A 92 13.03 10.82 -9.44
C THR A 92 12.53 9.67 -10.29
N PHE A 93 11.22 9.58 -10.47
CA PHE A 93 10.56 8.56 -11.28
C PHE A 93 10.21 9.09 -12.67
N ASN A 94 10.36 8.23 -13.68
CA ASN A 94 10.00 8.53 -15.06
C ASN A 94 8.99 7.48 -15.58
N PRO A 95 7.89 7.91 -16.21
CA PRO A 95 6.78 7.03 -16.55
C PRO A 95 7.03 6.13 -17.78
N ALA A 96 8.25 6.09 -18.33
CA ALA A 96 8.60 5.32 -19.51
C ALA A 96 8.26 3.81 -19.39
N TYR A 97 8.32 3.26 -18.19
CA TYR A 97 8.00 1.86 -17.92
C TYR A 97 7.01 1.74 -16.77
N MET A 98 6.17 0.70 -16.84
CA MET A 98 5.33 0.31 -15.72
C MET A 98 6.19 -0.31 -14.63
N ASP A 99 5.98 0.12 -13.39
CA ASP A 99 6.66 -0.47 -12.25
C ASP A 99 6.08 -1.84 -11.90
N MET A 100 6.78 -2.59 -11.04
CA MET A 100 6.32 -3.90 -10.55
C MET A 100 4.91 -3.84 -9.95
N ASP A 101 4.53 -2.69 -9.42
CA ASP A 101 3.24 -2.43 -8.79
C ASP A 101 2.06 -2.40 -9.78
N GLY A 102 2.32 -2.31 -11.09
CA GLY A 102 1.28 -2.33 -12.13
C GLY A 102 0.79 -0.95 -12.56
N TYR A 103 1.50 0.10 -12.17
CA TYR A 103 1.31 1.47 -12.62
C TYR A 103 2.67 2.10 -12.88
N SER A 104 2.72 3.19 -13.65
CA SER A 104 3.93 4.01 -13.79
C SER A 104 3.90 5.20 -12.86
N ARG A 105 5.08 5.66 -12.46
CA ARG A 105 5.29 6.82 -11.59
C ARG A 105 5.96 7.95 -12.35
N GLU A 106 5.54 9.17 -12.09
CA GLU A 106 6.16 10.40 -12.60
C GLU A 106 6.24 11.44 -11.48
N GLY A 107 7.41 12.07 -11.32
CA GLY A 107 7.65 13.03 -10.25
C GLY A 107 8.76 12.55 -9.31
N ALA A 108 8.90 13.18 -8.15
CA ALA A 108 10.00 12.88 -7.25
C ALA A 108 9.57 12.80 -5.77
N VAL A 109 10.37 12.07 -5.00
CA VAL A 109 10.23 11.87 -3.56
C VAL A 109 11.53 12.25 -2.89
N LEU A 110 11.44 12.99 -1.78
CA LEU A 110 12.55 13.34 -0.91
C LEU A 110 12.50 12.45 0.33
N ILE A 111 13.67 11.97 0.72
CA ILE A 111 13.88 11.17 1.92
C ILE A 111 14.95 11.87 2.75
N ASP A 112 14.58 12.31 3.94
CA ASP A 112 15.49 12.73 4.99
C ASP A 112 15.74 11.54 5.91
N THR A 113 16.99 11.22 6.19
CA THR A 113 17.36 10.07 7.05
C THR A 113 17.39 10.41 8.54
N GLY A 114 17.22 11.69 8.91
CA GLY A 114 17.20 12.10 10.32
C GLY A 114 18.48 11.79 11.07
N GLU A 115 19.62 11.84 10.36
CA GLU A 115 20.96 11.44 10.85
C GLU A 115 21.11 9.93 11.17
N ALA A 116 20.18 9.09 10.72
CA ALA A 116 20.27 7.63 10.83
C ALA A 116 20.50 7.01 9.43
N PRO A 117 21.75 6.72 9.02
CA PRO A 117 22.05 6.21 7.68
C PRO A 117 21.32 4.93 7.30
N LEU A 118 21.00 4.08 8.29
CA LEU A 118 20.21 2.86 8.14
C LEU A 118 18.89 3.00 8.89
N LEU A 119 17.81 2.40 8.37
CA LEU A 119 16.50 2.46 9.02
C LEU A 119 16.49 1.73 10.38
N GLU A 120 17.33 0.71 10.57
CA GLU A 120 17.45 0.02 11.85
C GLU A 120 18.00 0.91 12.97
N GLU A 121 18.76 1.96 12.61
CA GLU A 121 19.30 2.98 13.51
C GLU A 121 18.32 4.15 13.74
N ALA A 122 17.30 4.27 12.89
CA ALA A 122 16.31 5.32 13.01
C ALA A 122 15.38 5.01 14.19
N VAL A 123 15.40 5.85 15.21
CA VAL A 123 14.60 5.68 16.43
C VAL A 123 13.71 6.90 16.64
N ALA A 124 12.86 6.88 17.67
CA ALA A 124 12.03 8.03 18.02
C ALA A 124 12.90 9.30 18.19
N GLY A 125 12.57 10.36 17.44
CA GLY A 125 13.33 11.62 17.41
C GLY A 125 14.47 11.69 16.38
N LYS A 126 14.85 10.56 15.77
CA LYS A 126 15.80 10.45 14.65
C LYS A 126 15.19 9.58 13.56
N VAL A 127 14.12 10.09 12.96
CA VAL A 127 13.25 9.31 12.06
C VAL A 127 13.58 9.58 10.61
N TRP A 128 13.39 8.57 9.76
CA TRP A 128 13.36 8.81 8.31
C TRP A 128 12.06 9.51 7.96
N THR A 129 12.14 10.63 7.25
CA THR A 129 10.97 11.37 6.77
C THR A 129 10.91 11.32 5.26
N VAL A 130 9.75 10.94 4.72
CA VAL A 130 9.49 10.80 3.29
C VAL A 130 8.42 11.80 2.88
N THR A 131 8.72 12.63 1.88
CA THR A 131 7.81 13.65 1.34
C THR A 131 7.85 13.67 -0.18
N PHE A 132 6.79 14.16 -0.82
CA PHE A 132 6.83 14.43 -2.26
C PHE A 132 7.66 15.68 -2.56
N ASP A 133 8.41 15.66 -3.66
CA ASP A 133 8.98 16.85 -4.26
C ASP A 133 7.94 17.44 -5.23
N GLU A 134 7.19 18.42 -4.75
CA GLU A 134 5.98 18.99 -5.38
C GLU A 134 4.81 18.01 -5.51
N LYS A 135 4.98 16.91 -6.28
CA LYS A 135 3.96 15.88 -6.49
C LYS A 135 4.54 14.57 -7.05
N LEU A 136 3.80 13.49 -6.85
CA LEU A 136 3.98 12.20 -7.54
C LEU A 136 2.69 11.82 -8.25
N VAL A 137 2.78 11.49 -9.54
CA VAL A 137 1.65 11.07 -10.38
C VAL A 137 1.75 9.57 -10.61
N LEU A 138 0.66 8.86 -10.31
CA LEU A 138 0.52 7.42 -10.57
C LEU A 138 -0.41 7.24 -11.76
N THR A 139 0.02 6.49 -12.78
CA THR A 139 -0.80 6.16 -13.95
C THR A 139 -1.00 4.65 -14.05
N ALA A 140 -2.24 4.20 -13.91
CA ALA A 140 -2.64 2.82 -14.16
C ALA A 140 -3.34 2.74 -15.52
N THR A 141 -2.89 1.83 -16.40
CA THR A 141 -3.44 1.63 -17.74
C THR A 141 -4.13 0.28 -17.84
N ASN A 142 -5.38 0.27 -18.31
CA ASN A 142 -6.15 -0.93 -18.61
C ASN A 142 -6.70 -0.84 -20.05
N GLY A 143 -6.03 -1.54 -20.97
CA GLY A 143 -6.30 -1.43 -22.39
C GLY A 143 -6.08 0.02 -22.88
N ASN A 144 -7.14 0.63 -23.42
CA ASN A 144 -7.09 2.01 -23.92
C ASN A 144 -7.45 3.06 -22.85
N ALA A 145 -7.86 2.65 -21.65
CA ALA A 145 -8.21 3.56 -20.57
C ALA A 145 -7.01 3.72 -19.61
N SER A 146 -6.79 4.95 -19.17
CA SER A 146 -5.81 5.26 -18.13
C SER A 146 -6.47 6.05 -17.00
N VAL A 147 -6.21 5.64 -15.76
CA VAL A 147 -6.58 6.39 -14.56
C VAL A 147 -5.31 7.00 -13.98
N LYS A 148 -5.38 8.29 -13.63
CA LYS A 148 -4.28 9.00 -13.01
C LYS A 148 -4.68 9.51 -11.64
N ALA A 149 -3.77 9.35 -10.69
CA ALA A 149 -3.87 9.93 -9.36
C ALA A 149 -2.66 10.84 -9.12
N SER A 150 -2.91 12.03 -8.60
CA SER A 150 -1.87 12.98 -8.20
C SER A 150 -1.77 13.02 -6.69
N LEU A 151 -0.60 12.69 -6.16
CA LEU A 151 -0.25 12.75 -4.74
C LEU A 151 0.58 14.01 -4.52
N VAL A 152 0.07 14.96 -3.74
CA VAL A 152 0.53 16.36 -3.75
C VAL A 152 0.92 16.89 -2.38
N GLY A 153 0.82 16.07 -1.33
CA GLY A 153 1.16 16.50 0.02
C GLY A 153 1.13 15.38 1.03
N GLY A 154 1.51 15.76 2.26
CA GLY A 154 1.67 14.83 3.37
C GLY A 154 3.11 14.37 3.56
N SER A 155 3.34 13.72 4.68
CA SER A 155 4.62 13.16 5.08
C SER A 155 4.45 11.80 5.69
N THR A 156 5.46 10.96 5.55
CA THR A 156 5.57 9.68 6.26
C THR A 156 6.83 9.65 7.09
N GLN A 157 6.73 9.16 8.33
CA GLN A 157 7.87 8.89 9.21
C GLN A 157 8.05 7.39 9.36
N LEU A 158 9.29 6.93 9.23
CA LEU A 158 9.71 5.54 9.37
C LEU A 158 10.80 5.45 10.45
N TYR A 159 10.61 4.57 11.42
CA TYR A 159 11.62 4.35 12.48
C TYR A 159 11.40 3.00 13.17
N ASN A 160 12.49 2.43 13.69
CA ASN A 160 12.50 1.29 14.59
C ASN A 160 11.83 1.66 15.91
N ASP A 161 10.81 0.90 16.31
CA ASP A 161 10.04 1.14 17.54
C ASP A 161 10.63 0.50 18.79
N GLU A 162 11.88 0.00 18.70
CA GLU A 162 12.67 -0.70 19.72
C GLU A 162 12.08 -2.04 20.20
N ASN A 163 10.87 -2.40 19.77
CA ASN A 163 10.18 -3.64 20.15
C ASN A 163 10.31 -4.73 19.08
N GLY A 164 11.32 -4.62 18.21
CA GLY A 164 11.49 -5.51 17.06
C GLY A 164 10.41 -5.30 16.00
N ALA A 165 9.98 -4.05 15.80
CA ALA A 165 9.10 -3.64 14.73
C ALA A 165 9.45 -2.22 14.24
N TYR A 166 8.88 -1.87 13.10
CA TYR A 166 9.00 -0.56 12.47
C TYR A 166 7.67 0.19 12.55
N ALA A 167 7.73 1.41 13.06
CA ALA A 167 6.62 2.33 13.06
C ALA A 167 6.56 3.07 11.73
N ILE A 168 5.38 3.09 11.12
CA ILE A 168 5.06 3.84 9.91
C ILE A 168 3.99 4.85 10.30
N SER A 169 4.36 6.12 10.43
CA SER A 169 3.43 7.19 10.78
C SER A 169 3.15 8.05 9.56
N ILE A 170 1.88 8.16 9.18
CA ILE A 170 1.42 8.83 7.98
C ILE A 170 0.65 10.07 8.41
N ALA A 171 1.00 11.23 7.85
CA ALA A 171 0.35 12.48 8.16
C ALA A 171 -0.06 13.21 6.88
N ASN A 172 -1.31 13.68 6.87
CA ASN A 172 -1.89 14.57 5.89
C ASN A 172 -1.69 14.19 4.41
N GLN A 173 -1.80 12.90 4.08
CA GLN A 173 -1.62 12.41 2.71
C GLN A 173 -2.69 12.96 1.81
N ALA A 174 -2.28 13.88 0.95
CA ALA A 174 -3.15 14.59 0.05
C ALA A 174 -3.04 14.01 -1.35
N CYS A 175 -4.13 13.43 -1.85
CA CYS A 175 -4.21 12.94 -3.22
C CYS A 175 -5.59 13.14 -3.85
N TYR A 176 -5.63 13.26 -5.18
CA TYR A 176 -6.86 13.35 -5.96
C TYR A 176 -6.75 12.56 -7.27
N LEU A 177 -7.89 12.22 -7.88
CA LEU A 177 -7.94 11.61 -9.21
C LEU A 177 -8.04 12.69 -10.30
N ASP A 178 -7.17 12.62 -11.31
CA ASP A 178 -7.10 13.63 -12.38
C ASP A 178 -8.34 13.63 -13.29
N SER A 179 -9.13 12.55 -13.27
CA SER A 179 -10.36 12.38 -14.05
C SER A 179 -11.53 13.23 -13.56
N GLY A 180 -11.28 14.35 -12.87
CA GLY A 180 -12.30 15.28 -12.40
C GLY A 180 -12.76 15.08 -10.95
N SER A 181 -11.93 14.53 -10.07
CA SER A 181 -12.21 14.60 -8.63
C SER A 181 -12.23 16.06 -8.18
N ASN A 182 -13.36 16.52 -7.61
CA ASN A 182 -13.42 17.83 -6.93
C ASN A 182 -12.74 17.81 -5.55
N PHE A 183 -12.26 16.64 -5.13
CA PHE A 183 -11.87 16.36 -3.77
C PHE A 183 -10.42 15.92 -3.69
N THR A 184 -9.69 16.57 -2.79
CA THR A 184 -8.38 16.12 -2.34
C THR A 184 -8.56 15.39 -1.02
N SER A 185 -8.09 14.15 -0.97
CA SER A 185 -8.06 13.36 0.27
C SER A 185 -7.11 13.97 1.29
N ASN A 186 -7.22 13.54 2.54
CA ASN A 186 -6.31 13.95 3.61
C ASN A 186 -6.17 12.83 4.66
N TRP A 187 -5.43 11.77 4.31
CA TRP A 187 -5.32 10.59 5.16
C TRP A 187 -4.15 10.66 6.14
N GLY A 188 -4.36 10.14 7.34
CA GLY A 188 -3.32 10.00 8.35
C GLY A 188 -3.53 8.78 9.23
N GLY A 189 -2.54 8.49 10.05
CA GLY A 189 -2.58 7.42 11.04
C GLY A 189 -1.24 6.72 11.21
N ARG A 190 -1.26 5.50 11.74
CA ARG A 190 -0.04 4.76 12.07
C ARG A 190 -0.20 3.28 11.84
N MET A 191 0.88 2.63 11.45
CA MET A 191 0.99 1.18 11.31
C MET A 191 2.27 0.68 11.96
N THR A 192 2.24 -0.57 12.40
CA THR A 192 3.38 -1.28 12.99
C THR A 192 3.72 -2.47 12.10
N LEU A 193 4.85 -2.40 11.41
CA LEU A 193 5.38 -3.44 10.54
C LEU A 193 6.38 -4.30 11.30
N LYS A 194 6.15 -5.60 11.38
CA LYS A 194 7.10 -6.55 11.94
C LYS A 194 7.71 -7.40 10.83
N PRO A 195 8.96 -7.13 10.42
CA PRO A 195 9.68 -8.03 9.53
C PRO A 195 10.23 -9.23 10.31
N GLU A 196 10.52 -10.32 9.61
CA GLU A 196 11.28 -11.44 10.22
C GLU A 196 12.75 -11.07 10.46
N ASN A 197 13.32 -10.23 9.58
CA ASN A 197 14.66 -9.70 9.72
C ASN A 197 14.65 -8.18 9.93
N MET A 198 15.20 -7.74 11.06
CA MET A 198 15.24 -6.32 11.42
C MET A 198 16.26 -5.53 10.61
N ASN A 199 17.31 -6.14 10.08
CA ASN A 199 18.37 -5.43 9.35
C ASN A 199 17.90 -4.89 7.99
N PHE A 200 16.71 -5.32 7.55
CA PHE A 200 15.99 -4.81 6.38
C PHE A 200 16.74 -4.94 5.04
N THR A 201 17.85 -5.68 5.00
CA THR A 201 18.61 -6.02 3.79
C THR A 201 17.73 -6.81 2.83
N TYR A 202 17.81 -6.52 1.53
CA TYR A 202 16.99 -7.21 0.54
C TYR A 202 17.25 -8.72 0.58
N SER A 203 18.53 -9.14 0.59
CA SER A 203 18.90 -10.54 0.50
C SER A 203 18.32 -11.39 1.64
N ASP A 204 18.19 -10.81 2.84
CA ASP A 204 17.74 -11.52 4.02
C ASP A 204 16.22 -11.40 4.24
N CYS A 205 15.55 -10.55 3.46
CA CYS A 205 14.10 -10.40 3.47
C CYS A 205 13.41 -11.16 2.33
N VAL A 206 14.16 -11.60 1.31
CA VAL A 206 13.58 -12.35 0.18
C VAL A 206 12.98 -13.67 0.67
N GLY A 207 11.69 -13.85 0.44
CA GLY A 207 10.96 -15.06 0.84
C GLY A 207 10.42 -15.01 2.27
N GLU A 208 10.87 -14.03 3.06
CA GLU A 208 10.42 -13.81 4.42
C GLU A 208 9.11 -13.02 4.48
N LYS A 209 8.39 -13.13 5.60
CA LYS A 209 7.10 -12.48 5.76
C LYS A 209 7.26 -11.03 6.23
N PHE A 210 6.40 -10.19 5.68
CA PHE A 210 6.15 -8.84 6.18
C PHE A 210 4.75 -8.79 6.75
N VAL A 211 4.65 -8.59 8.07
CA VAL A 211 3.36 -8.58 8.77
C VAL A 211 3.09 -7.20 9.33
N VAL A 212 2.01 -6.57 8.87
CA VAL A 212 1.45 -5.40 9.57
C VAL A 212 0.67 -5.91 10.77
N LYS A 213 1.26 -5.77 11.96
CA LYS A 213 0.68 -6.29 13.21
C LYS A 213 -0.62 -5.56 13.55
N GLU A 214 -0.57 -4.24 13.48
CA GLU A 214 -1.68 -3.34 13.69
C GLU A 214 -1.50 -2.11 12.80
N GLY A 215 -2.61 -1.54 12.37
CA GLY A 215 -2.60 -0.30 11.62
C GLY A 215 -3.96 0.33 11.58
N LEU A 216 -4.00 1.66 11.62
CA LEU A 216 -5.20 2.46 11.43
C LEU A 216 -4.83 3.67 10.59
N LEU A 217 -5.41 3.76 9.39
CA LEU A 217 -5.37 4.96 8.56
C LEU A 217 -6.79 5.44 8.31
N TYR A 218 -7.00 6.75 8.30
CA TYR A 218 -8.31 7.35 8.13
C TYR A 218 -8.23 8.78 7.63
N GLY A 219 -9.34 9.28 7.13
CA GLY A 219 -9.56 10.69 6.81
C GLY A 219 -10.47 10.90 5.60
N PRO A 220 -10.59 12.16 5.16
CA PRO A 220 -11.36 12.51 3.97
C PRO A 220 -10.77 11.81 2.76
N SER A 221 -11.59 11.17 1.95
CA SER A 221 -11.15 10.52 0.71
C SER A 221 -11.41 11.40 -0.52
N PHE A 222 -10.88 11.00 -1.67
CA PHE A 222 -11.27 11.57 -2.96
C PHE A 222 -12.60 11.01 -3.50
N TYR A 223 -13.25 10.10 -2.78
CA TYR A 223 -14.57 9.58 -3.14
C TYR A 223 -15.70 10.44 -2.58
N THR A 224 -16.84 10.37 -3.26
CA THR A 224 -18.07 11.06 -2.91
C THR A 224 -19.25 10.21 -3.38
N MET A 225 -20.39 10.29 -2.68
CA MET A 225 -21.65 9.68 -3.13
C MET A 225 -22.60 10.70 -3.79
N ASP A 226 -22.45 11.98 -3.46
CA ASP A 226 -23.37 13.07 -3.84
C ASP A 226 -22.71 14.16 -4.71
N ASN A 227 -21.41 14.02 -5.01
CA ASN A 227 -20.56 15.02 -5.67
C ASN A 227 -20.42 16.35 -4.91
N ALA A 228 -20.80 16.40 -3.63
CA ALA A 228 -20.80 17.60 -2.80
C ALA A 228 -20.01 17.43 -1.49
N THR A 229 -19.98 16.21 -0.94
CA THR A 229 -19.27 15.88 0.30
C THR A 229 -18.29 14.73 0.10
N HIS A 230 -17.16 14.79 0.81
CA HIS A 230 -16.20 13.70 0.86
C HIS A 230 -16.79 12.51 1.59
N LEU A 231 -16.49 11.30 1.13
CA LEU A 231 -16.56 10.12 1.98
C LEU A 231 -15.39 10.16 2.96
N GLU A 232 -15.70 10.15 4.25
CA GLU A 232 -14.72 9.92 5.31
C GLU A 232 -14.55 8.41 5.46
N LEU A 233 -13.33 7.92 5.29
CA LEU A 233 -13.04 6.50 5.22
C LEU A 233 -11.95 6.14 6.24
N SER A 234 -11.99 4.90 6.73
CA SER A 234 -10.95 4.37 7.60
C SER A 234 -10.65 2.90 7.29
N MET A 235 -9.39 2.52 7.38
CA MET A 235 -8.91 1.15 7.27
C MET A 235 -8.17 0.75 8.55
N THR A 236 -8.65 -0.31 9.19
CA THR A 236 -7.93 -0.98 10.29
C THR A 236 -7.34 -2.29 9.80
N LEU A 237 -6.06 -2.52 10.07
CA LEU A 237 -5.31 -3.72 9.72
C LEU A 237 -5.00 -4.50 11.00
N SER A 238 -5.13 -5.82 10.97
CA SER A 238 -4.73 -6.69 12.08
C SER A 238 -4.04 -7.95 11.57
N ASN A 239 -2.75 -8.08 11.87
CA ASN A 239 -1.89 -9.19 11.47
C ASN A 239 -1.95 -9.50 9.97
N VAL A 240 -1.86 -8.47 9.14
CA VAL A 240 -1.93 -8.61 7.67
C VAL A 240 -0.57 -9.04 7.12
N GLU A 241 -0.50 -10.28 6.63
CA GLU A 241 0.66 -10.85 5.93
C GLU A 241 0.49 -10.63 4.43
N TYR A 242 1.33 -9.76 3.86
CA TYR A 242 1.40 -9.57 2.41
C TYR A 242 2.29 -10.65 1.80
N TYR A 243 1.79 -11.31 0.76
CA TYR A 243 2.53 -12.35 0.02
C TYR A 243 2.97 -11.89 -1.36
N THR A 244 2.16 -11.04 -2.01
CA THR A 244 2.53 -10.33 -3.23
C THR A 244 1.97 -8.91 -3.18
N LYS A 245 2.24 -8.10 -4.21
CA LYS A 245 1.69 -6.74 -4.35
C LYS A 245 0.16 -6.65 -4.23
N SER A 246 -0.56 -7.72 -4.57
CA SER A 246 -2.03 -7.72 -4.65
C SER A 246 -2.66 -8.86 -3.86
N SER A 247 -1.89 -9.57 -3.05
CA SER A 247 -2.36 -10.76 -2.35
C SER A 247 -1.95 -10.73 -0.90
N ILE A 248 -2.97 -10.69 -0.04
CA ILE A 248 -2.86 -10.91 1.39
C ILE A 248 -3.06 -12.40 1.62
N ARG A 249 -2.16 -13.01 2.39
CA ARG A 249 -2.22 -14.44 2.70
C ARG A 249 -3.04 -14.72 3.95
N GLU A 250 -2.82 -13.91 4.98
CA GLU A 250 -3.47 -14.01 6.27
C GLU A 250 -3.71 -12.61 6.83
N GLY A 251 -4.71 -12.48 7.70
CA GLY A 251 -4.97 -11.26 8.45
C GLY A 251 -6.35 -10.68 8.20
N LYS A 252 -6.66 -9.63 8.95
CA LYS A 252 -7.98 -9.00 8.96
C LYS A 252 -7.88 -7.54 8.54
N ILE A 253 -8.79 -7.13 7.67
CA ILE A 253 -9.01 -5.73 7.32
C ILE A 253 -10.44 -5.35 7.72
N GLU A 254 -10.58 -4.25 8.45
CA GLU A 254 -11.86 -3.60 8.66
C GLU A 254 -11.86 -2.28 7.91
N ALA A 255 -12.74 -2.16 6.91
CA ALA A 255 -12.96 -0.94 6.15
C ALA A 255 -14.28 -0.32 6.61
N MET A 256 -14.28 0.99 6.83
CA MET A 256 -15.43 1.69 7.39
C MET A 256 -15.61 3.06 6.75
N MET A 257 -16.86 3.40 6.44
CA MET A 257 -17.29 4.77 6.20
C MET A 257 -17.59 5.43 7.53
N THR A 258 -16.90 6.52 7.83
CA THR A 258 -17.00 7.25 9.10
C THR A 258 -17.81 8.54 8.96
N GLY A 259 -18.14 8.94 7.74
CA GLY A 259 -18.89 10.15 7.41
C GLY A 259 -19.14 10.31 5.91
N GLY A 260 -20.08 11.20 5.54
CA GLY A 260 -20.39 11.55 4.15
C GLY A 260 -21.16 10.49 3.34
N TYR A 261 -21.69 9.44 3.98
CA TYR A 261 -22.36 8.34 3.29
C TYR A 261 -23.87 8.28 3.56
N ASP A 262 -24.60 7.67 2.61
CA ASP A 262 -26.04 7.45 2.71
C ASP A 262 -26.35 6.10 3.39
N PHE A 263 -26.93 6.15 4.59
CA PHE A 263 -27.33 4.97 5.36
C PHE A 263 -28.43 4.14 4.69
N THR A 264 -29.22 4.73 3.80
CA THR A 264 -30.26 4.00 3.06
C THR A 264 -29.65 3.12 1.97
N ALA A 265 -28.59 3.61 1.32
CA ALA A 265 -27.79 2.85 0.35
C ALA A 265 -26.83 1.85 1.04
N PHE A 266 -26.31 2.22 2.21
CA PHE A 266 -25.35 1.43 2.99
C PHE A 266 -25.88 1.14 4.40
N PRO A 267 -26.63 0.03 4.59
CA PRO A 267 -27.23 -0.32 5.88
C PRO A 267 -26.21 -0.59 7.00
N SER A 268 -24.93 -0.81 6.67
CA SER A 268 -23.83 -0.84 7.62
C SER A 268 -22.68 0.04 7.11
N PRO A 269 -22.04 0.87 7.96
CA PRO A 269 -20.84 1.62 7.57
C PRO A 269 -19.61 0.73 7.40
N LYS A 270 -19.63 -0.47 7.99
CA LYS A 270 -18.44 -1.29 8.19
C LYS A 270 -18.55 -2.62 7.46
N VAL A 271 -17.44 -3.02 6.85
CA VAL A 271 -17.18 -4.35 6.32
C VAL A 271 -15.92 -4.92 6.97
N THR A 272 -15.94 -6.21 7.28
CA THR A 272 -14.75 -6.95 7.71
C THR A 272 -14.38 -7.94 6.62
N VAL A 273 -13.11 -7.94 6.22
CA VAL A 273 -12.54 -8.89 5.27
C VAL A 273 -11.41 -9.64 5.96
N GLN A 274 -11.58 -10.95 6.09
CA GLN A 274 -10.60 -11.85 6.70
C GLN A 274 -9.98 -12.73 5.62
N TYR A 275 -8.65 -12.72 5.58
CA TYR A 275 -7.83 -13.58 4.75
C TYR A 275 -7.28 -14.73 5.58
N ALA A 276 -7.27 -15.93 5.01
CA ALA A 276 -6.66 -17.11 5.59
C ALA A 276 -6.25 -18.08 4.48
N VAL A 277 -5.30 -18.96 4.77
CA VAL A 277 -5.02 -20.11 3.90
C VAL A 277 -5.85 -21.31 4.37
N SER A 278 -6.39 -22.09 3.43
CA SER A 278 -7.07 -23.34 3.74
C SER A 278 -6.16 -24.31 4.50
N ALA A 279 -6.76 -25.23 5.26
CA ALA A 279 -6.01 -26.18 6.09
C ALA A 279 -5.01 -27.06 5.30
N ASP A 280 -5.26 -27.29 4.01
CA ASP A 280 -4.35 -28.01 3.12
C ASP A 280 -3.25 -27.14 2.51
N GLY A 281 -3.22 -25.84 2.81
CA GLY A 281 -2.24 -24.87 2.32
C GLY A 281 -2.46 -24.39 0.88
N LYS A 282 -3.52 -24.85 0.20
CA LYS A 282 -3.64 -24.72 -1.26
C LYS A 282 -4.52 -23.59 -1.75
N LYS A 283 -5.40 -23.05 -0.90
CA LYS A 283 -6.37 -22.02 -1.30
C LYS A 283 -6.26 -20.83 -0.38
N LEU A 284 -6.31 -19.65 -0.98
CA LEU A 284 -6.58 -18.42 -0.25
C LEU A 284 -8.09 -18.33 -0.04
N LEU A 285 -8.50 -18.20 1.22
CA LEU A 285 -9.89 -18.01 1.64
C LEU A 285 -10.09 -16.53 1.97
N THR A 286 -11.12 -15.93 1.40
CA THR A 286 -11.54 -14.57 1.73
C THR A 286 -12.93 -14.59 2.32
N THR A 287 -13.05 -14.25 3.60
CA THR A 287 -14.33 -14.17 4.30
C THR A 287 -14.74 -12.71 4.48
N ILE A 288 -15.89 -12.35 3.94
CA ILE A 288 -16.45 -11.00 3.97
C ILE A 288 -17.67 -11.02 4.88
N THR A 289 -17.66 -10.17 5.90
CA THR A 289 -18.80 -9.97 6.81
C THR A 289 -19.31 -8.53 6.66
N TYR A 290 -20.60 -8.39 6.31
CA TYR A 290 -21.26 -7.11 6.12
C TYR A 290 -22.75 -7.20 6.47
N ASN A 291 -23.22 -6.26 7.29
CA ASN A 291 -24.65 -6.14 7.65
C ASN A 291 -25.31 -7.46 8.08
N GLY A 292 -24.65 -8.21 8.97
CA GLY A 292 -25.13 -9.50 9.48
C GLY A 292 -24.96 -10.69 8.53
N ASN A 293 -24.52 -10.47 7.28
CA ASN A 293 -24.23 -11.53 6.32
C ASN A 293 -22.74 -11.86 6.31
N THR A 294 -22.41 -13.14 6.12
CA THR A 294 -21.03 -13.62 5.98
C THR A 294 -20.91 -14.52 4.77
N VAL A 295 -19.92 -14.26 3.92
CA VAL A 295 -19.64 -15.01 2.69
C VAL A 295 -18.15 -15.36 2.65
N THR A 296 -17.82 -16.62 2.37
CA THR A 296 -16.44 -17.07 2.15
C THR A 296 -16.28 -17.52 0.70
N ILE A 297 -15.25 -17.00 0.04
CA ILE A 297 -14.81 -17.40 -1.30
C ILE A 297 -13.41 -18.01 -1.26
#